data_AF-A0A959A6G6-F1
#
_entry.id   AF-A0A959A6G6-F1
#
_cell.length_a   1.000
_cell.length_b   1.000
_cell.length_c   1.000
_cell.angle_alpha   90.00
_cell.angle_beta   90.00
_cell.angle_gamma   90.00
#
_symmetry.space_group_name_H-M   'P 1'
#
loop_
_entity.id
_entity.type
_entity.pdbx_description
1 polymer ?
#
loop_
_entity_poly.entity_id
_entity_poly.type
_entity_poly.pdbx_seq_one_letter_code
_entity_poly.pdbx_strand_id
1 'polypeptide(L)'
;MKQLIAILLLLFSLHGQAPAQLYVAVGTLKVSPGAVLYSTGDVTNTGGGSLVNDGTLSTPGDITNSSSATMSGNGQYTLSGNWTNSADFAAGTSTVTFNGAANSTATSGGDAFFEVKMSKTSTDLLLADAMDVLDTLHFLSNDNKVVLTSHNLTFGTVGGILGYGNDRFIVAGGTGQVRKAGLGTVAFVYPVGYDASTYNPFKISQSATGTVDTFGVRVQENVLEDGLTGTAFTAGVADASWVVTEAVAGGSDLTLTAQWAASDELTGFDRTDSGIARYDGSGWDLTNGLLGNATGGGPYARMRSGVTAVGVFAVGGEALLHRLEVELRAFLQGPFSGGQMGDALRSQSLIPTTEPYTALSGFTHVGRGGGETVDPSVFATTGSDAIVDWVFLELRDAMTPGTVLETRSALIQRDGDIVDVDGTSPVAFLGSADDDYYVTVRHRNHLGVRTAGTLELPLAAPPYDFTTAMGQAYGSNPMANLGGSFGLWAGNTSGDASVKFQGASNDSDTIKNDVLGQPGNFFHLLTYTYSAYALTDANMDGTVKYQGANNDTDLVKNNVLAHPANFFHLLTFTISEQLP
;
A
#
# COMPACT_ATOMS: atom_id res chain seq x y z
N MET A 1 46.41 1.92 -66.17
CA MET A 1 45.93 3.30 -66.41
C MET A 1 44.45 3.31 -66.10
N LYS A 2 44.01 4.19 -65.19
CA LYS A 2 42.62 4.35 -64.72
C LYS A 2 41.68 4.63 -65.90
N GLN A 3 40.46 4.09 -65.90
CA GLN A 3 39.31 4.81 -66.44
C GLN A 3 38.09 4.63 -65.52
N LEU A 4 37.80 5.71 -64.83
CA LEU A 4 36.53 6.01 -64.18
C LEU A 4 35.54 6.33 -65.29
N ILE A 5 34.46 5.57 -65.43
CA ILE A 5 33.31 6.00 -66.24
C ILE A 5 32.20 6.33 -65.25
N ALA A 6 32.09 7.63 -64.93
CA ALA A 6 30.89 8.19 -64.35
C ALA A 6 29.89 8.41 -65.49
N ILE A 7 28.82 7.63 -65.54
CA ILE A 7 27.65 7.96 -66.38
C ILE A 7 26.78 8.88 -65.54
N LEU A 8 26.87 10.18 -65.82
CA LEU A 8 25.89 11.17 -65.40
C LEU A 8 24.75 11.13 -66.43
N LEU A 9 23.65 10.46 -66.09
CA LEU A 9 22.42 10.50 -66.88
C LEU A 9 21.55 11.66 -66.35
N LEU A 10 21.63 12.83 -66.98
CA LEU A 10 20.67 13.92 -66.77
C LEU A 10 19.49 13.72 -67.74
N LEU A 11 18.35 13.30 -67.22
CA LEU A 11 17.06 13.29 -67.92
C LEU A 11 16.12 14.26 -67.19
N PHE A 12 15.86 15.41 -67.80
CA PHE A 12 14.73 16.26 -67.42
C PHE A 12 13.45 15.62 -67.94
N SER A 13 12.56 15.17 -67.06
CA SER A 13 11.14 14.98 -67.36
C SER A 13 10.30 15.30 -66.12
N LEU A 14 9.23 16.09 -66.28
CA LEU A 14 8.25 16.36 -65.23
C LEU A 14 7.55 15.06 -64.82
N HIS A 15 7.91 14.49 -63.67
CA HIS A 15 7.16 13.46 -62.96
C HIS A 15 7.40 13.66 -61.47
N GLY A 16 6.38 13.53 -60.62
CA GLY A 16 6.56 13.50 -59.17
C GLY A 16 7.66 12.51 -58.83
N GLN A 17 8.73 12.99 -58.20
CA GLN A 17 9.91 12.18 -57.88
C GLN A 17 9.47 11.08 -56.90
N ALA A 18 9.32 9.84 -57.36
CA ALA A 18 9.21 8.71 -56.47
C ALA A 18 10.56 8.60 -55.73
N PRO A 19 10.60 8.61 -54.38
CA PRO A 19 11.84 8.41 -53.65
C PRO A 19 12.57 7.15 -54.12
N ALA A 20 13.87 7.26 -54.38
CA ALA A 20 14.69 6.12 -54.80
C ALA A 20 14.95 5.20 -53.60
N GLN A 21 14.55 3.94 -53.73
CA GLN A 21 14.75 2.88 -52.75
C GLN A 21 16.04 2.08 -53.02
N LEU A 22 16.62 1.50 -51.97
CA LEU A 22 17.73 0.56 -52.05
C LEU A 22 17.20 -0.87 -51.92
N TYR A 23 17.43 -1.71 -52.94
CA TYR A 23 16.91 -3.08 -52.97
C TYR A 23 18.04 -4.09 -53.19
N VAL A 24 18.31 -4.92 -52.18
CA VAL A 24 19.32 -5.99 -52.20
C VAL A 24 18.60 -7.34 -52.29
N ALA A 25 18.52 -7.89 -53.50
CA ALA A 25 17.75 -9.10 -53.77
C ALA A 25 18.57 -10.39 -53.74
N VAL A 26 19.83 -10.31 -54.19
CA VAL A 26 20.80 -11.41 -54.23
C VAL A 26 22.21 -10.82 -54.18
N GLY A 27 23.18 -11.55 -53.60
CA GLY A 27 24.57 -11.09 -53.49
C GLY A 27 24.82 -10.20 -52.27
N THR A 28 26.03 -9.62 -52.19
CA THR A 28 26.49 -8.87 -51.00
C THR A 28 26.60 -7.37 -51.29
N LEU A 29 25.92 -6.56 -50.46
CA LEU A 29 26.18 -5.14 -50.33
C LEU A 29 27.02 -4.90 -49.06
N LYS A 30 28.24 -4.39 -49.22
CA LYS A 30 29.09 -4.02 -48.08
C LYS A 30 29.24 -2.50 -47.98
N VAL A 31 28.81 -1.93 -46.87
CA VAL A 31 29.10 -0.54 -46.50
C VAL A 31 30.34 -0.56 -45.60
N SER A 32 31.48 -0.16 -46.13
CA SER A 32 32.77 -0.22 -45.42
C SER A 32 32.89 0.83 -44.31
N PRO A 33 33.80 0.67 -43.34
CA PRO A 33 34.07 1.68 -42.32
C PRO A 33 34.32 3.07 -42.92
N GLY A 34 33.64 4.08 -42.38
CA GLY A 34 33.72 5.47 -42.84
C GLY A 34 32.95 5.78 -44.13
N ALA A 35 32.37 4.80 -44.81
CA ALA A 35 31.49 5.03 -45.95
C ALA A 35 30.09 5.44 -45.47
N VAL A 36 29.43 6.32 -46.23
CA VAL A 36 28.03 6.70 -46.02
C VAL A 36 27.22 6.27 -47.23
N LEU A 37 26.21 5.44 -46.99
CA LEU A 37 25.19 5.05 -47.94
C LEU A 37 23.87 5.71 -47.53
N TYR A 38 23.34 6.56 -48.40
CA TYR A 38 22.07 7.24 -48.17
C TYR A 38 21.04 6.80 -49.22
N SER A 39 19.90 6.30 -48.76
CA SER A 39 18.73 6.01 -49.58
C SER A 39 17.68 7.09 -49.35
N THR A 40 17.06 7.60 -50.41
CA THR A 40 15.99 8.62 -50.30
C THR A 40 14.62 8.02 -50.00
N GLY A 41 14.47 6.71 -50.13
CA GLY A 41 13.30 5.91 -49.76
C GLY A 41 13.74 4.62 -49.06
N ASP A 42 12.89 3.61 -49.06
CA ASP A 42 13.10 2.40 -48.26
C ASP A 42 14.39 1.65 -48.60
N VAL A 43 14.89 0.90 -47.62
CA VAL A 43 15.97 -0.07 -47.77
C VAL A 43 15.37 -1.46 -47.57
N THR A 44 15.42 -2.30 -48.60
CA THR A 44 14.92 -3.68 -48.54
C THR A 44 16.04 -4.66 -48.87
N ASN A 45 16.36 -5.53 -47.92
CA ASN A 45 17.19 -6.71 -48.11
C ASN A 45 16.28 -7.94 -48.15
N THR A 46 16.36 -8.74 -49.22
CA THR A 46 15.44 -9.86 -49.47
C THR A 46 16.09 -10.91 -50.38
N GLY A 47 15.40 -12.01 -50.66
CA GLY A 47 15.78 -12.98 -51.69
C GLY A 47 17.12 -13.69 -51.52
N GLY A 48 17.66 -13.75 -50.30
CA GLY A 48 19.02 -14.25 -50.03
C GLY A 48 20.12 -13.19 -50.12
N GLY A 49 19.75 -11.90 -50.17
CA GLY A 49 20.67 -10.78 -50.09
C GLY A 49 21.45 -10.72 -48.77
N SER A 50 22.70 -10.25 -48.85
CA SER A 50 23.57 -10.07 -47.69
C SER A 50 23.99 -8.60 -47.57
N LEU A 51 23.49 -7.91 -46.54
CA LEU A 51 23.84 -6.52 -46.26
C LEU A 51 24.79 -6.48 -45.05
N VAL A 52 26.03 -6.08 -45.30
CA VAL A 52 27.08 -5.95 -44.27
C VAL A 52 27.39 -4.47 -44.09
N ASN A 53 26.96 -3.89 -42.97
CA ASN A 53 27.15 -2.48 -42.68
C ASN A 53 28.19 -2.29 -41.57
N ASP A 54 29.37 -1.80 -41.95
CA ASP A 54 30.43 -1.33 -41.04
C ASP A 54 30.61 0.20 -41.11
N GLY A 55 29.84 0.91 -41.95
CA GLY A 55 29.85 2.36 -42.12
C GLY A 55 28.57 3.01 -41.61
N THR A 56 27.98 3.92 -42.38
CA THR A 56 26.67 4.53 -42.08
C THR A 56 25.69 4.21 -43.20
N LEU A 57 24.54 3.63 -42.86
CA LEU A 57 23.39 3.47 -43.74
C LEU A 57 22.25 4.35 -43.22
N SER A 58 21.77 5.29 -44.02
CA SER A 58 20.74 6.24 -43.62
C SER A 58 19.59 6.30 -44.64
N THR A 59 18.36 6.36 -44.15
CA THR A 59 17.15 6.49 -44.97
C THR A 59 16.06 7.26 -44.22
N PRO A 60 15.23 8.08 -44.90
CA PRO A 60 13.99 8.59 -44.30
C PRO A 60 12.85 7.56 -44.33
N GLY A 61 13.01 6.44 -45.03
CA GLY A 61 12.03 5.38 -45.17
C GLY A 61 12.25 4.21 -44.22
N ASP A 62 11.66 3.07 -44.58
CA ASP A 62 11.72 1.82 -43.82
C ASP A 62 13.03 1.07 -44.08
N ILE A 63 13.49 0.30 -43.09
CA ILE A 63 14.54 -0.71 -43.26
C ILE A 63 13.89 -2.08 -43.06
N THR A 64 13.89 -2.90 -44.11
CA THR A 64 13.29 -4.24 -44.11
C THR A 64 14.32 -5.31 -44.45
N ASN A 65 14.47 -6.30 -43.58
CA ASN A 65 15.20 -7.54 -43.83
C ASN A 65 14.21 -8.70 -43.92
N SER A 66 13.87 -9.05 -45.14
CA SER A 66 12.88 -10.08 -45.45
C SER A 66 13.45 -11.49 -45.31
N SER A 67 12.56 -12.48 -45.15
CA SER A 67 12.88 -13.91 -45.03
C SER A 67 14.03 -14.34 -45.94
N SER A 68 14.95 -15.15 -45.43
CA SER A 68 16.16 -15.69 -46.09
C SER A 68 17.31 -14.70 -46.35
N ALA A 69 17.16 -13.42 -46.07
CA ALA A 69 18.24 -12.43 -46.20
C ALA A 69 19.04 -12.29 -44.89
N THR A 70 20.27 -11.77 -44.96
CA THR A 70 21.12 -11.55 -43.79
C THR A 70 21.54 -10.09 -43.67
N MET A 71 21.37 -9.49 -42.51
CA MET A 71 21.99 -8.21 -42.14
C MET A 71 23.05 -8.43 -41.06
N SER A 72 24.18 -7.74 -41.16
CA SER A 72 25.27 -7.85 -40.18
C SER A 72 26.19 -6.63 -40.19
N GLY A 73 27.14 -6.58 -39.26
CA GLY A 73 28.21 -5.59 -39.21
C GLY A 73 28.16 -4.71 -37.97
N ASN A 74 29.10 -3.77 -37.86
CA ASN A 74 29.29 -2.93 -36.67
C ASN A 74 28.97 -1.45 -36.90
N GLY A 75 28.30 -1.14 -38.01
CA GLY A 75 28.03 0.21 -38.47
C GLY A 75 26.81 0.87 -37.84
N GLN A 76 26.44 2.02 -38.40
CA GLN A 76 25.31 2.84 -37.97
C GLN A 76 24.16 2.68 -38.97
N TYR A 77 22.97 2.44 -38.46
CA TYR A 77 21.71 2.49 -39.19
C TYR A 77 20.92 3.71 -38.69
N THR A 78 20.47 4.57 -39.59
CA THR A 78 19.59 5.70 -39.26
C THR A 78 18.34 5.63 -40.11
N LEU A 79 17.17 5.58 -39.47
CA LEU A 79 15.89 5.51 -40.17
C LEU A 79 14.83 6.43 -39.55
N SER A 80 13.99 7.03 -40.41
CA SER A 80 12.78 7.73 -39.96
C SER A 80 11.51 6.88 -40.06
N GLY A 81 11.54 5.81 -40.87
CA GLY A 81 10.44 4.86 -41.03
C GLY A 81 10.50 3.71 -40.03
N ASN A 82 9.97 2.56 -40.42
CA ASN A 82 9.87 1.34 -39.62
C ASN A 82 11.12 0.45 -39.79
N TRP A 83 11.47 -0.27 -38.74
CA TRP A 83 12.41 -1.38 -38.80
C TRP A 83 11.64 -2.70 -38.82
N THR A 84 11.85 -3.52 -39.85
CA THR A 84 11.24 -4.85 -39.95
C THR A 84 12.31 -5.89 -40.23
N ASN A 85 12.57 -6.75 -39.26
CA ASN A 85 13.40 -7.94 -39.45
C ASN A 85 12.52 -9.21 -39.39
N SER A 86 12.60 -10.02 -40.44
CA SER A 86 11.94 -11.33 -40.54
C SER A 86 12.93 -12.41 -41.01
N ALA A 87 14.23 -12.16 -40.81
CA ALA A 87 15.34 -13.05 -41.14
C ALA A 87 16.50 -12.80 -40.17
N ASP A 88 17.74 -13.13 -40.54
CA ASP A 88 18.88 -13.05 -39.62
C ASP A 88 19.47 -11.63 -39.58
N PHE A 89 19.50 -11.03 -38.39
CA PHE A 89 20.22 -9.80 -38.08
C PHE A 89 21.29 -10.04 -37.00
N ALA A 90 22.54 -10.17 -37.45
CA ALA A 90 23.68 -10.25 -36.55
C ALA A 90 24.17 -8.84 -36.17
N ALA A 91 23.62 -8.29 -35.09
CA ALA A 91 23.82 -6.89 -34.72
C ALA A 91 25.27 -6.46 -34.46
N GLY A 92 26.19 -7.39 -34.12
CA GLY A 92 27.57 -7.04 -33.81
C GLY A 92 27.65 -5.96 -32.73
N THR A 93 28.38 -4.88 -33.00
CA THR A 93 28.37 -3.64 -32.19
C THR A 93 27.69 -2.48 -32.91
N SER A 94 26.70 -2.76 -33.74
CA SER A 94 26.00 -1.74 -34.54
C SER A 94 25.10 -0.84 -33.69
N THR A 95 24.76 0.31 -34.26
CA THR A 95 23.81 1.25 -33.67
C THR A 95 22.62 1.42 -34.59
N VAL A 96 21.41 1.38 -34.05
CA VAL A 96 20.17 1.70 -34.77
C VAL A 96 19.57 2.98 -34.21
N THR A 97 19.46 4.01 -35.03
CA THR A 97 18.90 5.32 -34.66
C THR A 97 17.55 5.53 -35.31
N PHE A 98 16.50 5.57 -34.50
CA PHE A 98 15.17 6.00 -34.93
C PHE A 98 15.08 7.52 -34.84
N ASN A 99 14.83 8.19 -35.96
CA ASN A 99 14.74 9.64 -36.05
C ASN A 99 13.43 10.09 -36.75
N GLY A 100 13.34 11.39 -37.04
CA GLY A 100 12.20 11.96 -37.76
C GLY A 100 11.00 12.31 -36.88
N ALA A 101 9.96 12.84 -37.53
CA ALA A 101 8.78 13.39 -36.86
C ALA A 101 7.59 12.42 -36.80
N ALA A 102 7.62 11.30 -37.53
CA ALA A 102 6.58 10.28 -37.52
C ALA A 102 6.93 9.13 -36.57
N ASN A 103 5.92 8.41 -36.07
CA ASN A 103 6.11 7.18 -35.31
C ASN A 103 6.91 6.16 -36.13
N SER A 104 7.78 5.40 -35.47
CA SER A 104 8.39 4.20 -36.03
C SER A 104 7.83 2.98 -35.34
N THR A 105 7.75 1.87 -36.06
CA THR A 105 7.53 0.55 -35.49
C THR A 105 8.81 -0.27 -35.61
N ALA A 106 9.20 -0.98 -34.56
CA ALA A 106 10.28 -1.96 -34.60
C ALA A 106 9.73 -3.38 -34.49
N THR A 107 10.04 -4.21 -35.48
CA THR A 107 9.91 -5.66 -35.45
C THR A 107 11.32 -6.26 -35.47
N SER A 108 11.78 -6.78 -34.35
CA SER A 108 13.14 -7.32 -34.17
C SER A 108 13.32 -8.68 -34.85
N GLY A 109 12.24 -9.44 -35.03
CA GLY A 109 12.29 -10.81 -35.55
C GLY A 109 12.91 -11.81 -34.56
N GLY A 110 13.07 -11.42 -33.28
CA GLY A 110 13.75 -12.20 -32.25
C GLY A 110 15.26 -11.95 -32.14
N ASP A 111 15.85 -11.16 -33.03
CA ASP A 111 17.26 -10.78 -32.95
C ASP A 111 17.45 -9.54 -32.05
N ALA A 112 18.57 -9.51 -31.34
CA ALA A 112 18.90 -8.39 -30.46
C ALA A 112 19.46 -7.21 -31.24
N PHE A 113 19.20 -5.99 -30.75
CA PHE A 113 19.95 -4.80 -31.12
C PHE A 113 21.13 -4.62 -30.17
N PHE A 114 22.24 -4.05 -30.65
CA PHE A 114 23.37 -3.74 -29.78
C PHE A 114 23.17 -2.38 -29.08
N GLU A 115 23.20 -1.27 -29.82
CA GLU A 115 22.88 0.07 -29.32
C GLU A 115 21.66 0.65 -30.06
N VAL A 116 20.76 1.30 -29.33
CA VAL A 116 19.56 1.95 -29.89
C VAL A 116 19.53 3.42 -29.50
N LYS A 117 19.27 4.30 -30.46
CA LYS A 117 19.21 5.75 -30.26
C LYS A 117 17.84 6.30 -30.65
N MET A 118 17.17 6.91 -29.69
CA MET A 118 15.93 7.65 -29.86
C MET A 118 16.24 9.12 -30.13
N SER A 119 16.11 9.51 -31.40
CA SER A 119 16.33 10.89 -31.89
C SER A 119 15.10 11.41 -32.65
N LYS A 120 13.89 11.01 -32.25
CA LYS A 120 12.65 11.51 -32.83
C LYS A 120 12.37 12.94 -32.36
N THR A 121 11.53 13.68 -33.07
CA THR A 121 11.27 15.10 -32.75
C THR A 121 9.90 15.38 -32.15
N SER A 122 8.96 14.44 -32.21
CA SER A 122 7.57 14.65 -31.76
C SER A 122 6.76 13.36 -31.57
N THR A 123 7.38 12.19 -31.69
CA THR A 123 6.72 10.90 -31.88
C THR A 123 7.56 9.78 -31.32
N ASP A 124 6.98 8.57 -31.27
CA ASP A 124 7.48 7.47 -30.48
C ASP A 124 7.99 6.29 -31.32
N LEU A 125 8.70 5.38 -30.67
CA LEU A 125 8.97 4.03 -31.17
C LEU A 125 7.96 3.06 -30.57
N LEU A 126 7.21 2.35 -31.41
CA LEU A 126 6.28 1.31 -31.01
C LEU A 126 6.92 -0.06 -31.22
N LEU A 127 6.87 -0.93 -30.22
CA LEU A 127 7.32 -2.32 -30.37
C LEU A 127 6.21 -3.18 -30.96
N ALA A 128 6.51 -3.86 -32.07
CA ALA A 128 5.62 -4.84 -32.69
C ALA A 128 5.88 -6.28 -32.22
N ASP A 129 7.04 -6.54 -31.61
CA ASP A 129 7.42 -7.79 -30.98
C ASP A 129 8.38 -7.54 -29.80
N ALA A 130 8.74 -8.60 -29.07
CA ALA A 130 9.75 -8.48 -28.02
C ALA A 130 11.10 -8.05 -28.62
N MET A 131 11.80 -7.17 -27.92
CA MET A 131 13.04 -6.55 -28.39
C MET A 131 14.10 -6.64 -27.31
N ASP A 132 15.30 -7.08 -27.68
CA ASP A 132 16.45 -7.13 -26.79
C ASP A 132 17.47 -6.04 -27.17
N VAL A 133 18.06 -5.39 -26.15
CA VAL A 133 19.14 -4.40 -26.30
C VAL A 133 20.34 -4.86 -25.48
N LEU A 134 21.45 -5.13 -26.15
CA LEU A 134 22.63 -5.73 -25.53
C LEU A 134 23.47 -4.71 -24.76
N ASP A 135 23.59 -3.47 -25.26
CA ASP A 135 24.43 -2.43 -24.68
C ASP A 135 23.64 -1.25 -24.12
N THR A 136 23.14 -0.33 -24.95
CA THR A 136 22.48 0.87 -24.41
C THR A 136 21.31 1.36 -25.27
N LEU A 137 20.21 1.72 -24.61
CA LEU A 137 19.16 2.57 -25.17
C LEU A 137 19.43 4.03 -24.77
N HIS A 138 19.59 4.91 -25.76
CA HIS A 138 19.79 6.34 -25.54
C HIS A 138 18.56 7.14 -25.94
N PHE A 139 18.08 8.00 -25.05
CA PHE A 139 17.20 9.12 -25.41
C PHE A 139 18.04 10.35 -25.68
N LEU A 140 18.10 10.78 -26.94
CA LEU A 140 18.93 11.90 -27.40
C LEU A 140 18.12 13.18 -27.65
N SER A 141 16.81 13.06 -27.81
CA SER A 141 15.89 14.18 -28.05
C SER A 141 14.75 14.16 -27.03
N ASN A 142 14.21 15.34 -26.75
CA ASN A 142 13.04 15.54 -25.87
C ASN A 142 11.79 14.92 -26.50
N ASP A 143 10.79 14.63 -25.66
CA ASP A 143 9.49 14.10 -26.09
C ASP A 143 9.63 12.84 -26.95
N ASN A 144 10.28 11.82 -26.41
CA ASN A 144 10.54 10.53 -27.08
C ASN A 144 10.13 9.39 -26.15
N LYS A 145 9.20 8.54 -26.57
CA LYS A 145 8.88 7.30 -25.86
C LYS A 145 9.27 6.06 -26.65
N VAL A 146 9.51 4.98 -25.90
CA VAL A 146 9.40 3.61 -26.42
C VAL A 146 8.13 3.00 -25.84
N VAL A 147 7.19 2.59 -26.68
CA VAL A 147 5.87 2.10 -26.28
C VAL A 147 5.83 0.58 -26.40
N LEU A 148 5.66 -0.09 -25.27
CA LEU A 148 5.75 -1.55 -25.19
C LEU A 148 4.49 -2.28 -25.62
N THR A 149 3.31 -1.73 -25.31
CA THR A 149 2.02 -2.43 -25.43
C THR A 149 2.05 -3.80 -24.72
N SER A 150 2.12 -4.91 -25.43
CA SER A 150 2.24 -6.28 -24.91
C SER A 150 3.64 -6.88 -24.99
N HIS A 151 4.64 -6.13 -25.47
CA HIS A 151 5.96 -6.65 -25.81
C HIS A 151 7.02 -6.26 -24.78
N ASN A 152 7.89 -7.20 -24.44
CA ASN A 152 8.99 -6.93 -23.51
C ASN A 152 10.14 -6.23 -24.21
N LEU A 153 10.75 -5.28 -23.51
CA LEU A 153 12.05 -4.70 -23.86
C LEU A 153 13.09 -5.20 -22.86
N THR A 154 13.99 -6.08 -23.30
CA THR A 154 14.98 -6.72 -22.41
C THR A 154 16.35 -6.10 -22.58
N PHE A 155 16.97 -5.75 -21.46
CA PHE A 155 18.37 -5.33 -21.39
C PHE A 155 19.23 -6.49 -20.88
N GLY A 156 20.32 -6.79 -21.59
CA GLY A 156 21.30 -7.79 -21.20
C GLY A 156 22.04 -7.44 -19.89
N THR A 157 22.99 -8.27 -19.46
CA THR A 157 23.74 -8.06 -18.21
C THR A 157 24.48 -6.72 -18.14
N VAL A 158 25.03 -6.26 -19.27
CA VAL A 158 25.70 -4.95 -19.39
C VAL A 158 24.75 -3.83 -19.85
N GLY A 159 23.52 -4.20 -20.24
CA GLY A 159 22.52 -3.32 -20.82
C GLY A 159 22.14 -2.13 -19.94
N GLY A 160 22.10 -0.93 -20.51
CA GLY A 160 21.77 0.33 -19.84
C GLY A 160 20.75 1.21 -20.56
N ILE A 161 20.23 2.21 -19.87
CA ILE A 161 19.36 3.26 -20.44
C ILE A 161 19.93 4.62 -20.03
N LEU A 162 20.14 5.50 -21.01
CA LEU A 162 20.70 6.83 -20.80
C LEU A 162 19.82 7.92 -21.39
N GLY A 163 19.89 9.12 -20.80
CA GLY A 163 19.17 10.31 -21.29
C GLY A 163 17.68 10.33 -20.95
N TYR A 164 17.19 9.41 -20.12
CA TYR A 164 15.78 9.39 -19.71
C TYR A 164 15.39 10.60 -18.84
N GLY A 165 14.09 10.84 -18.70
CA GLY A 165 13.51 11.93 -17.90
C GLY A 165 11.99 12.01 -18.09
N ASN A 166 11.36 13.04 -17.53
CA ASN A 166 9.90 13.19 -17.50
C ASN A 166 9.23 13.19 -18.89
N ASP A 167 9.97 13.55 -19.94
CA ASP A 167 9.51 13.57 -21.33
C ASP A 167 10.21 12.49 -22.20
N ARG A 168 11.10 11.69 -21.63
CA ARG A 168 11.94 10.71 -22.33
C ARG A 168 11.98 9.40 -21.55
N PHE A 169 11.10 8.46 -21.85
CA PHE A 169 10.93 7.25 -21.04
C PHE A 169 10.22 6.12 -21.80
N ILE A 170 10.01 4.98 -21.15
CA ILE A 170 9.38 3.80 -21.73
C ILE A 170 7.93 3.71 -21.24
N VAL A 171 6.96 3.71 -22.15
CA VAL A 171 5.53 3.55 -21.82
C VAL A 171 5.24 2.05 -21.67
N ALA A 172 4.99 1.64 -20.42
CA ALA A 172 4.82 0.26 -19.98
C ALA A 172 3.48 0.07 -19.22
N GLY A 173 2.39 0.69 -19.70
CA GLY A 173 1.04 0.52 -19.13
C GLY A 173 0.32 -0.77 -19.50
N GLY A 174 0.70 -1.39 -20.63
CA GLY A 174 0.15 -2.66 -21.08
C GLY A 174 0.76 -3.86 -20.36
N THR A 175 0.77 -5.04 -20.98
CA THR A 175 1.37 -6.25 -20.38
C THR A 175 2.87 -6.39 -20.65
N GLY A 176 3.43 -5.59 -21.57
CA GLY A 176 4.86 -5.57 -21.86
C GLY A 176 5.66 -4.93 -20.73
N GLN A 177 6.84 -5.50 -20.44
CA GLN A 177 7.70 -5.09 -19.34
C GLN A 177 9.08 -4.64 -19.84
N VAL A 178 9.69 -3.71 -19.11
CA VAL A 178 11.13 -3.46 -19.20
C VAL A 178 11.82 -4.51 -18.34
N ARG A 179 12.71 -5.32 -18.93
CA ARG A 179 13.41 -6.41 -18.24
C ARG A 179 14.90 -6.13 -18.16
N LYS A 180 15.53 -6.43 -17.03
CA LYS A 180 16.99 -6.33 -16.85
C LYS A 180 17.55 -7.67 -16.43
N ALA A 181 18.33 -8.29 -17.30
CA ALA A 181 19.02 -9.53 -16.98
C ALA A 181 20.24 -9.30 -16.08
N GLY A 182 20.55 -10.28 -15.23
CA GLY A 182 21.77 -10.26 -14.42
C GLY A 182 21.82 -9.11 -13.41
N LEU A 183 20.67 -8.71 -12.85
CA LEU A 183 20.61 -7.65 -11.85
C LEU A 183 21.11 -8.19 -10.51
N GLY A 184 22.20 -7.60 -10.02
CA GLY A 184 22.80 -7.87 -8.72
C GLY A 184 22.80 -6.62 -7.84
N THR A 185 23.93 -6.32 -7.22
CA THR A 185 24.07 -5.20 -6.28
C THR A 185 24.07 -3.81 -6.93
N VAL A 186 24.39 -3.73 -8.22
CA VAL A 186 24.34 -2.48 -8.97
C VAL A 186 22.89 -2.21 -9.37
N ALA A 187 22.36 -1.08 -8.89
CA ALA A 187 20.99 -0.69 -9.16
C ALA A 187 20.74 -0.42 -10.64
N PHE A 188 19.56 -0.83 -11.12
CA PHE A 188 19.05 -0.48 -12.45
C PHE A 188 17.79 0.36 -12.30
N VAL A 189 17.72 1.46 -13.07
CA VAL A 189 16.54 2.31 -13.15
C VAL A 189 15.72 1.88 -14.35
N TYR A 190 14.44 1.60 -14.11
CA TYR A 190 13.39 1.41 -15.09
C TYR A 190 12.68 2.75 -15.27
N PRO A 191 13.03 3.56 -16.30
CA PRO A 191 12.35 4.82 -16.58
C PRO A 191 11.01 4.53 -17.26
N VAL A 192 10.01 4.17 -16.47
CA VAL A 192 8.71 3.71 -16.94
C VAL A 192 7.59 4.68 -16.61
N GLY A 193 6.50 4.60 -17.37
CA GLY A 193 5.23 5.28 -17.14
C GLY A 193 4.08 4.41 -17.65
N TYR A 194 2.87 4.57 -17.11
CA TYR A 194 1.73 3.79 -17.61
C TYR A 194 1.19 4.35 -18.94
N ASP A 195 1.32 5.66 -19.17
CA ASP A 195 0.99 6.30 -20.44
C ASP A 195 2.08 7.29 -20.89
N ALA A 196 1.85 8.01 -22.00
CA ALA A 196 2.83 8.95 -22.54
C ALA A 196 3.00 10.24 -21.71
N SER A 197 2.11 10.51 -20.76
CA SER A 197 2.08 11.71 -19.92
C SER A 197 2.57 11.48 -18.50
N THR A 198 2.69 10.22 -18.09
CA THR A 198 3.00 9.81 -16.72
C THR A 198 4.40 9.21 -16.65
N TYR A 199 5.19 9.63 -15.66
CA TYR A 199 6.57 9.17 -15.49
C TYR A 199 6.77 8.71 -14.05
N ASN A 200 6.79 7.40 -13.87
CA ASN A 200 6.83 6.71 -12.58
C ASN A 200 8.05 5.77 -12.51
N PRO A 201 9.29 6.29 -12.44
CA PRO A 201 10.47 5.45 -12.45
C PRO A 201 10.49 4.47 -11.29
N PHE A 202 11.02 3.29 -11.57
CA PHE A 202 11.30 2.30 -10.54
C PHE A 202 12.77 1.95 -10.55
N LYS A 203 13.37 1.71 -9.39
CA LYS A 203 14.77 1.30 -9.29
C LYS A 203 14.86 0.05 -8.43
N ILE A 204 15.64 -0.93 -8.89
CA ILE A 204 15.85 -2.19 -8.17
C ILE A 204 17.36 -2.47 -8.08
N SER A 205 17.79 -2.95 -6.91
CA SER A 205 19.08 -3.62 -6.70
C SER A 205 18.88 -4.78 -5.72
N GLN A 206 19.69 -5.83 -5.86
CA GLN A 206 19.82 -6.88 -4.84
C GLN A 206 20.78 -6.44 -3.72
N SER A 207 20.59 -6.96 -2.52
CA SER A 207 21.61 -6.92 -1.48
C SER A 207 22.78 -7.85 -1.83
N ALA A 208 23.81 -7.89 -0.98
CA ALA A 208 24.91 -8.86 -1.13
C ALA A 208 24.49 -10.32 -0.88
N THR A 209 23.35 -10.54 -0.22
CA THR A 209 22.78 -11.88 0.07
C THR A 209 21.73 -12.31 -0.96
N GLY A 210 21.23 -11.38 -1.77
CA GLY A 210 20.32 -11.68 -2.88
C GLY A 210 21.01 -12.42 -4.03
N THR A 211 20.24 -13.22 -4.77
CA THR A 211 20.71 -13.96 -5.95
C THR A 211 20.55 -13.13 -7.22
N VAL A 212 21.59 -13.06 -8.05
CA VAL A 212 21.50 -12.36 -9.34
C VAL A 212 20.39 -12.99 -10.19
N ASP A 213 19.44 -12.17 -10.67
CA ASP A 213 18.32 -12.64 -11.50
C ASP A 213 17.91 -11.60 -12.58
N THR A 214 16.91 -11.93 -13.38
CA THR A 214 16.26 -11.05 -14.35
C THR A 214 14.96 -10.52 -13.80
N PHE A 215 14.89 -9.21 -13.57
CA PHE A 215 13.66 -8.56 -13.11
C PHE A 215 12.96 -7.83 -14.24
N GLY A 216 11.63 -7.90 -14.28
CA GLY A 216 10.75 -7.18 -15.19
C GLY A 216 9.93 -6.15 -14.42
N VAL A 217 9.75 -4.96 -14.98
CA VAL A 217 8.91 -3.90 -14.40
C VAL A 217 7.98 -3.34 -15.46
N ARG A 218 6.70 -3.21 -15.11
CA ARG A 218 5.71 -2.40 -15.81
C ARG A 218 4.94 -1.54 -14.81
N VAL A 219 4.23 -0.53 -15.29
CA VAL A 219 3.40 0.35 -14.46
C VAL A 219 1.94 0.08 -14.78
N GLN A 220 1.09 0.07 -13.77
CA GLN A 220 -0.35 0.02 -13.90
C GLN A 220 -0.92 1.36 -13.48
N GLU A 221 -1.90 1.83 -14.25
CA GLU A 221 -2.72 2.98 -13.87
C GLU A 221 -3.50 2.65 -12.60
N ASN A 222 -3.49 3.57 -11.64
CA ASN A 222 -4.08 3.44 -10.31
C ASN A 222 -3.39 2.47 -9.34
N VAL A 223 -3.76 2.64 -8.07
CA VAL A 223 -3.61 1.62 -7.02
C VAL A 223 -4.95 0.94 -6.81
N LEU A 224 -4.99 -0.39 -6.84
CA LEU A 224 -6.21 -1.19 -6.69
C LEU A 224 -6.18 -2.00 -5.39
N GLU A 225 -7.35 -2.27 -4.81
CA GLU A 225 -7.49 -3.04 -3.57
C GLU A 225 -6.81 -4.42 -3.62
N ASP A 226 -6.94 -5.14 -4.74
CA ASP A 226 -6.39 -6.50 -4.92
C ASP A 226 -5.12 -6.52 -5.80
N GLY A 227 -4.34 -5.44 -5.78
CA GLY A 227 -3.11 -5.27 -6.54
C GLY A 227 -3.34 -5.11 -8.06
N LEU A 228 -3.71 -6.19 -8.76
CA LEU A 228 -4.00 -6.19 -10.21
C LEU A 228 -5.48 -6.00 -10.54
N THR A 229 -6.36 -6.16 -9.55
CA THR A 229 -7.82 -6.11 -9.70
C THR A 229 -8.46 -5.35 -8.53
N GLY A 230 -9.78 -5.23 -8.53
CA GLY A 230 -10.53 -4.57 -7.47
C GLY A 230 -10.83 -3.11 -7.78
N THR A 231 -11.40 -2.42 -6.80
CA THR A 231 -11.69 -0.98 -6.86
C THR A 231 -10.42 -0.15 -6.72
N ALA A 232 -10.38 0.98 -7.42
CA ALA A 232 -9.27 1.92 -7.31
C ALA A 232 -9.39 2.74 -6.03
N PHE A 233 -8.27 2.93 -5.34
CA PHE A 233 -8.18 3.87 -4.25
C PHE A 233 -8.44 5.29 -4.77
N THR A 234 -9.17 6.09 -3.99
CA THR A 234 -9.50 7.49 -4.35
C THR A 234 -8.75 8.52 -3.50
N ALA A 235 -7.96 8.07 -2.52
CA ALA A 235 -7.27 8.90 -1.54
C ALA A 235 -6.06 8.17 -0.93
N GLY A 236 -5.12 8.91 -0.34
CA GLY A 236 -4.07 8.36 0.52
C GLY A 236 -2.92 7.62 -0.19
N VAL A 237 -2.89 7.63 -1.52
CA VAL A 237 -1.89 6.95 -2.35
C VAL A 237 -1.33 7.87 -3.46
N ALA A 238 -0.15 7.53 -3.97
CA ALA A 238 0.29 7.98 -5.28
C ALA A 238 -0.26 7.01 -6.34
N ASP A 239 -0.96 7.54 -7.34
CA ASP A 239 -1.88 6.81 -8.22
C ASP A 239 -1.19 6.03 -9.35
N ALA A 240 -0.23 5.20 -8.97
CA ALA A 240 0.50 4.31 -9.85
C ALA A 240 0.95 3.07 -9.09
N SER A 241 0.85 1.91 -9.74
CA SER A 241 1.37 0.64 -9.20
C SER A 241 2.46 0.07 -10.10
N TRP A 242 3.48 -0.53 -9.51
CA TRP A 242 4.55 -1.21 -10.24
C TRP A 242 4.37 -2.71 -10.15
N VAL A 243 4.28 -3.38 -11.29
CA VAL A 243 4.23 -4.83 -11.35
C VAL A 243 5.63 -5.34 -11.65
N VAL A 244 6.22 -5.96 -10.64
CA VAL A 244 7.57 -6.52 -10.67
C VAL A 244 7.48 -8.03 -10.81
N THR A 245 8.25 -8.60 -11.72
CA THR A 245 8.38 -10.04 -11.93
C THR A 245 9.84 -10.45 -11.86
N GLU A 246 10.12 -11.67 -11.44
CA GLU A 246 11.45 -12.29 -11.47
C GLU A 246 11.43 -13.49 -12.44
N ALA A 247 12.58 -13.85 -13.01
CA ALA A 247 12.64 -14.96 -13.97
C ALA A 247 12.76 -16.30 -13.26
N VAL A 248 13.44 -16.33 -12.12
CA VAL A 248 13.55 -17.51 -11.26
C VAL A 248 13.00 -17.15 -9.89
N ALA A 249 11.94 -17.83 -9.46
CA ALA A 249 11.28 -17.53 -8.21
C ALA A 249 12.20 -17.71 -6.99
N GLY A 250 12.20 -16.73 -6.09
CA GLY A 250 12.95 -16.75 -4.83
C GLY A 250 14.40 -16.27 -4.93
N GLY A 251 15.06 -16.12 -3.77
CA GLY A 251 16.42 -15.57 -3.68
C GLY A 251 16.48 -14.04 -3.80
N SER A 252 15.33 -13.38 -3.84
CA SER A 252 15.18 -11.92 -3.78
C SER A 252 15.53 -11.38 -2.39
N ASP A 253 16.32 -10.30 -2.36
CA ASP A 253 16.57 -9.45 -1.20
C ASP A 253 16.78 -8.03 -1.74
N LEU A 254 15.66 -7.44 -2.14
CA LEU A 254 15.63 -6.27 -3.01
C LEU A 254 15.62 -4.98 -2.18
N THR A 255 16.31 -3.98 -2.70
CA THR A 255 16.06 -2.57 -2.39
C THR A 255 15.36 -1.94 -3.57
N LEU A 256 14.15 -1.45 -3.32
CA LEU A 256 13.26 -0.81 -4.29
C LEU A 256 13.27 0.69 -4.07
N THR A 257 13.21 1.47 -5.15
CA THR A 257 12.88 2.90 -5.09
C THR A 257 11.77 3.20 -6.09
N ALA A 258 10.60 3.56 -5.56
CA ALA A 258 9.45 4.02 -6.33
C ALA A 258 9.50 5.54 -6.46
N GLN A 259 9.19 6.07 -7.65
CA GLN A 259 9.21 7.51 -7.93
C GLN A 259 7.91 7.96 -8.60
N TRP A 260 7.38 9.12 -8.20
CA TRP A 260 6.11 9.65 -8.70
C TRP A 260 6.13 11.19 -8.80
N ALA A 261 5.25 11.76 -9.59
CA ALA A 261 5.07 13.21 -9.71
C ALA A 261 4.03 13.73 -8.71
N ALA A 262 4.08 15.04 -8.39
CA ALA A 262 3.07 15.66 -7.54
C ALA A 262 1.63 15.51 -8.07
N SER A 263 1.49 15.40 -9.39
CA SER A 263 0.21 15.19 -10.08
C SER A 263 -0.40 13.83 -9.79
N ASP A 264 0.41 12.86 -9.37
CA ASP A 264 -0.04 11.49 -9.12
C ASP A 264 -0.63 11.34 -7.72
N GLU A 265 -0.55 12.37 -6.88
CA GLU A 265 -0.96 12.27 -5.48
C GLU A 265 -2.46 12.47 -5.34
N LEU A 266 -3.14 11.42 -4.87
CA LEU A 266 -4.56 11.50 -4.55
C LEU A 266 -4.78 12.31 -3.27
N THR A 267 -6.04 12.71 -3.06
CA THR A 267 -6.45 13.49 -1.90
C THR A 267 -5.99 12.82 -0.60
N GLY A 268 -5.42 13.60 0.33
CA GLY A 268 -4.98 13.08 1.63
C GLY A 268 -3.68 12.28 1.62
N PHE A 269 -2.99 12.14 0.48
CA PHE A 269 -1.65 11.56 0.47
C PHE A 269 -0.65 12.45 1.23
N ASP A 270 0.04 11.89 2.22
CA ASP A 270 1.05 12.58 3.02
C ASP A 270 2.46 12.09 2.66
N ARG A 271 3.23 12.95 1.99
CA ARG A 271 4.64 12.67 1.65
C ARG A 271 5.52 12.47 2.88
N THR A 272 5.16 13.05 4.02
CA THR A 272 5.97 12.93 5.24
C THR A 272 5.81 11.58 5.93
N ASP A 273 4.78 10.83 5.56
CA ASP A 273 4.37 9.58 6.17
C ASP A 273 3.91 8.56 5.11
N SER A 274 4.83 8.15 4.25
CA SER A 274 4.56 7.25 3.12
C SER A 274 5.54 6.09 3.04
N GLY A 275 5.19 5.00 2.35
CA GLY A 275 6.04 3.84 2.17
C GLY A 275 5.72 3.08 0.88
N ILE A 276 6.51 2.05 0.58
CA ILE A 276 6.25 1.14 -0.54
C ILE A 276 5.56 -0.11 0.02
N ALA A 277 4.30 -0.29 -0.31
CA ALA A 277 3.54 -1.49 0.01
C ALA A 277 3.66 -2.53 -1.12
N ARG A 278 3.56 -3.81 -0.78
CA ARG A 278 3.40 -4.92 -1.72
C ARG A 278 2.05 -5.58 -1.45
N TYR A 279 1.32 -5.93 -2.49
CA TYR A 279 0.13 -6.78 -2.34
C TYR A 279 0.57 -8.23 -2.10
N ASP A 280 0.15 -8.82 -0.99
CA ASP A 280 0.58 -10.16 -0.56
C ASP A 280 -0.37 -11.29 -0.95
N GLY A 281 -1.55 -10.96 -1.50
CA GLY A 281 -2.62 -11.90 -1.85
C GLY A 281 -3.86 -11.78 -0.95
N SER A 282 -3.73 -11.13 0.20
CA SER A 282 -4.83 -10.81 1.13
C SER A 282 -5.00 -9.31 1.35
N GLY A 283 -3.92 -8.53 1.20
CA GLY A 283 -3.95 -7.09 1.37
C GLY A 283 -2.59 -6.46 1.05
N TRP A 284 -2.45 -5.19 1.42
CA TRP A 284 -1.21 -4.44 1.29
C TRP A 284 -0.36 -4.57 2.56
N ASP A 285 0.90 -4.94 2.42
CA ASP A 285 1.78 -5.34 3.53
C ASP A 285 2.49 -4.19 4.28
N LEU A 286 1.99 -2.95 4.17
CA LEU A 286 2.71 -1.80 4.70
C LEU A 286 2.60 -1.75 6.23
N THR A 287 3.73 -1.81 6.92
CA THR A 287 3.78 -1.65 8.38
C THR A 287 4.23 -0.25 8.77
N ASN A 288 3.93 0.18 10.01
CA ASN A 288 4.34 1.48 10.54
C ASN A 288 5.87 1.69 10.48
N GLY A 289 6.65 0.61 10.59
CA GLY A 289 8.12 0.66 10.48
C GLY A 289 8.66 0.97 9.06
N LEU A 290 7.81 0.90 8.03
CA LEU A 290 8.17 1.17 6.63
C LEU A 290 7.80 2.60 6.17
N LEU A 291 7.10 3.34 7.02
CA LEU A 291 6.66 4.70 6.72
C LEU A 291 7.76 5.74 6.98
N GLY A 292 7.65 6.89 6.32
CA GLY A 292 8.49 8.05 6.55
C GLY A 292 8.53 9.01 5.37
N ASN A 293 9.43 10.00 5.46
CA ASN A 293 9.46 11.11 4.51
C ASN A 293 9.90 10.67 3.11
N ALA A 294 9.14 11.10 2.11
CA ALA A 294 9.56 11.09 0.72
C ALA A 294 10.79 12.00 0.54
N THR A 295 11.62 11.64 -0.43
CA THR A 295 12.76 12.44 -0.88
C THR A 295 12.51 12.92 -2.33
N GLY A 296 13.42 13.71 -2.91
CA GLY A 296 13.26 14.20 -4.28
C GLY A 296 12.41 15.46 -4.40
N GLY A 297 12.13 15.87 -5.64
CA GLY A 297 11.54 17.17 -5.96
C GLY A 297 10.94 17.21 -7.37
N GLY A 298 10.25 16.15 -7.77
CA GLY A 298 9.65 15.98 -9.10
C GLY A 298 10.55 15.20 -10.07
N PRO A 299 10.64 13.86 -9.95
CA PRO A 299 9.78 13.02 -9.11
C PRO A 299 10.19 12.99 -7.63
N TYR A 300 9.22 12.70 -6.76
CA TYR A 300 9.43 12.29 -5.37
C TYR A 300 9.83 10.82 -5.32
N ALA A 301 10.40 10.37 -4.21
CA ALA A 301 10.91 9.01 -4.06
C ALA A 301 10.71 8.45 -2.66
N ARG A 302 10.34 7.16 -2.58
CA ARG A 302 10.43 6.32 -1.38
C ARG A 302 11.27 5.10 -1.67
N MET A 303 11.90 4.57 -0.62
CA MET A 303 12.75 3.40 -0.69
C MET A 303 12.30 2.36 0.32
N ARG A 304 12.30 1.08 -0.06
CA ARG A 304 12.09 -0.06 0.82
C ARG A 304 13.17 -1.10 0.55
N SER A 305 13.80 -1.60 1.61
CA SER A 305 14.82 -2.66 1.56
C SER A 305 14.29 -3.94 2.20
N GLY A 306 14.97 -5.07 1.96
CA GLY A 306 14.60 -6.36 2.53
C GLY A 306 13.36 -6.99 1.89
N VAL A 307 13.05 -6.63 0.64
CA VAL A 307 11.91 -7.20 -0.08
C VAL A 307 12.30 -8.57 -0.64
N THR A 308 11.65 -9.62 -0.14
CA THR A 308 11.98 -11.03 -0.46
C THR A 308 11.07 -11.67 -1.50
N ALA A 309 9.99 -10.99 -1.89
CA ALA A 309 9.04 -11.44 -2.90
C ALA A 309 8.67 -10.29 -3.85
N VAL A 310 8.57 -10.60 -5.14
CA VAL A 310 8.06 -9.68 -6.17
C VAL A 310 6.53 -9.69 -6.21
N GLY A 311 5.92 -8.87 -7.08
CA GLY A 311 4.48 -8.71 -7.16
C GLY A 311 4.08 -7.30 -7.56
N VAL A 312 2.90 -6.87 -7.11
CA VAL A 312 2.42 -5.49 -7.29
C VAL A 312 2.88 -4.64 -6.11
N PHE A 313 3.44 -3.48 -6.40
CA PHE A 313 3.88 -2.50 -5.41
C PHE A 313 3.18 -1.17 -5.63
N ALA A 314 2.88 -0.45 -4.56
CA ALA A 314 2.30 0.88 -4.61
C ALA A 314 2.92 1.78 -3.54
N VAL A 315 2.75 3.10 -3.68
CA VAL A 315 3.18 4.09 -2.68
C VAL A 315 1.96 4.69 -2.00
N GLY A 316 1.95 4.64 -0.68
CA GLY A 316 0.83 5.14 0.14
C GLY A 316 1.21 5.29 1.61
N GLY A 317 0.25 5.79 2.40
CA GLY A 317 0.31 5.83 3.85
C GLY A 317 -0.71 4.88 4.46
N GLU A 318 -1.59 5.42 5.31
CA GLU A 318 -2.65 4.68 6.01
C GLU A 318 -3.51 3.79 5.10
N ALA A 319 -3.82 4.25 3.88
CA ALA A 319 -4.64 3.52 2.91
C ALA A 319 -4.05 2.15 2.51
N LEU A 320 -2.73 1.97 2.62
CA LEU A 320 -2.04 0.71 2.27
C LEU A 320 -1.50 -0.02 3.50
N LEU A 321 -1.82 0.43 4.72
CA LEU A 321 -1.38 -0.23 5.93
C LEU A 321 -1.94 -1.65 6.01
N HIS A 322 -1.08 -2.57 6.46
CA HIS A 322 -1.46 -3.93 6.76
C HIS A 322 -2.53 -3.94 7.85
N ARG A 323 -3.53 -4.81 7.69
CA ARG A 323 -4.71 -4.85 8.54
C ARG A 323 -4.72 -6.15 9.33
N LEU A 324 -4.57 -6.05 10.65
CA LEU A 324 -4.77 -7.17 11.56
C LEU A 324 -6.19 -7.10 12.12
N GLU A 325 -7.06 -7.96 11.61
CA GLU A 325 -8.47 -8.00 12.00
C GLU A 325 -8.69 -8.94 13.18
N VAL A 326 -9.60 -8.58 14.08
CA VAL A 326 -10.02 -9.42 15.21
C VAL A 326 -11.51 -9.27 15.47
N GLU A 327 -12.19 -10.39 15.63
CA GLU A 327 -13.58 -10.45 16.10
C GLU A 327 -13.57 -10.58 17.62
N LEU A 328 -14.01 -9.55 18.33
CA LEU A 328 -14.02 -9.55 19.79
C LEU A 328 -15.45 -9.48 20.31
N ARG A 329 -15.70 -10.20 21.41
CA ARG A 329 -16.95 -10.08 22.16
C ARG A 329 -16.69 -9.88 23.64
N ALA A 330 -17.35 -8.89 24.23
CA ALA A 330 -17.31 -8.60 25.66
C ALA A 330 -18.65 -8.06 26.16
N PHE A 331 -18.87 -8.08 27.47
CA PHE A 331 -19.99 -7.37 28.09
C PHE A 331 -19.47 -6.32 29.08
N LEU A 332 -20.20 -5.22 29.19
CA LEU A 332 -20.05 -4.22 30.24
C LEU A 332 -21.10 -4.50 31.31
N GLN A 333 -20.68 -4.77 32.55
CA GLN A 333 -21.60 -5.14 33.63
C GLN A 333 -22.66 -4.06 33.89
N GLY A 334 -22.29 -2.77 33.81
CA GLY A 334 -23.18 -1.64 34.11
C GLY A 334 -24.51 -1.71 33.36
N PRO A 335 -24.49 -1.68 32.01
CA PRO A 335 -25.71 -1.73 31.21
C PRO A 335 -26.28 -3.15 31.05
N PHE A 336 -25.61 -4.21 31.51
CA PHE A 336 -26.06 -5.58 31.27
C PHE A 336 -27.35 -5.93 32.02
N SER A 337 -28.35 -6.40 31.27
CA SER A 337 -29.63 -6.85 31.81
C SER A 337 -30.24 -7.96 30.94
N GLY A 338 -30.46 -9.14 31.53
CA GLY A 338 -31.25 -10.19 30.89
C GLY A 338 -30.66 -10.78 29.60
N GLY A 339 -29.33 -10.83 29.47
CA GLY A 339 -28.63 -11.46 28.35
C GLY A 339 -28.10 -10.50 27.28
N GLN A 340 -28.43 -9.21 27.38
CA GLN A 340 -27.91 -8.13 26.53
C GLN A 340 -27.60 -6.89 27.36
N MET A 341 -26.86 -5.95 26.80
CA MET A 341 -26.65 -4.63 27.37
C MET A 341 -27.78 -3.67 26.99
N GLY A 342 -28.05 -2.69 27.85
CA GLY A 342 -28.87 -1.52 27.54
C GLY A 342 -28.09 -0.50 26.71
N ASP A 343 -28.79 0.17 25.79
CA ASP A 343 -28.25 1.23 24.91
C ASP A 343 -28.80 2.61 25.28
N ALA A 344 -28.98 2.86 26.58
CA ALA A 344 -29.61 4.08 27.08
C ALA A 344 -28.86 5.33 26.60
N LEU A 345 -27.52 5.31 26.59
CA LEU A 345 -26.67 6.39 26.07
C LEU A 345 -26.95 6.70 24.60
N ARG A 346 -27.07 5.67 23.74
CA ARG A 346 -27.42 5.83 22.32
C ARG A 346 -28.83 6.40 22.17
N SER A 347 -29.80 5.84 22.89
CA SER A 347 -31.21 6.27 22.82
C SER A 347 -31.43 7.73 23.26
N GLN A 348 -30.54 8.24 24.11
CA GLN A 348 -30.51 9.62 24.58
C GLN A 348 -29.56 10.53 23.77
N SER A 349 -28.92 9.99 22.73
CA SER A 349 -27.95 10.71 21.89
C SER A 349 -26.76 11.29 22.68
N LEU A 350 -26.29 10.54 23.68
CA LEU A 350 -25.18 10.93 24.55
C LEU A 350 -23.82 10.41 24.07
N ILE A 351 -23.79 9.37 23.22
CA ILE A 351 -22.53 8.82 22.70
C ILE A 351 -21.90 9.84 21.74
N PRO A 352 -20.63 10.26 21.97
CA PRO A 352 -19.95 11.20 21.08
C PRO A 352 -19.64 10.54 19.73
N THR A 353 -19.61 11.33 18.66
CA THR A 353 -19.22 10.85 17.32
C THR A 353 -17.71 10.74 17.14
N THR A 354 -16.93 11.27 18.09
CA THR A 354 -15.48 11.10 18.18
C THR A 354 -15.19 10.31 19.43
N GLU A 355 -14.23 9.40 19.36
CA GLU A 355 -13.80 8.63 20.52
C GLU A 355 -13.45 9.54 21.72
N PRO A 356 -13.83 9.15 22.95
CA PRO A 356 -13.63 9.99 24.13
C PRO A 356 -12.24 9.87 24.77
N TYR A 357 -11.48 8.82 24.44
CA TYR A 357 -10.31 8.36 25.16
C TYR A 357 -9.12 9.32 25.01
N THR A 358 -8.96 9.99 23.87
CA THR A 358 -7.94 11.05 23.70
C THR A 358 -8.07 12.17 24.76
N ALA A 359 -9.30 12.45 25.23
CA ALA A 359 -9.54 13.49 26.23
C ALA A 359 -9.47 12.98 27.69
N LEU A 360 -9.33 11.67 27.91
CA LEU A 360 -9.38 11.05 29.23
C LEU A 360 -7.99 10.70 29.76
N SER A 361 -7.74 11.02 31.04
CA SER A 361 -6.54 10.53 31.73
C SER A 361 -6.60 9.02 31.91
N GLY A 362 -5.46 8.35 31.76
CA GLY A 362 -5.35 6.89 31.93
C GLY A 362 -5.50 6.10 30.63
N PHE A 363 -5.80 6.79 29.52
CA PHE A 363 -5.81 6.26 28.16
C PHE A 363 -4.73 6.98 27.35
N THR A 364 -3.80 6.22 26.81
CA THR A 364 -2.71 6.74 25.97
C THR A 364 -2.75 5.99 24.67
N HIS A 365 -3.06 6.68 23.58
CA HIS A 365 -2.97 6.10 22.26
C HIS A 365 -1.52 5.83 21.89
N VAL A 366 -1.30 4.68 21.28
CA VAL A 366 -0.01 4.23 20.72
C VAL A 366 -0.26 3.84 19.27
N GLY A 367 0.69 4.18 18.41
CA GLY A 367 0.61 3.87 16.98
C GLY A 367 -0.30 4.84 16.23
N ARG A 368 -1.24 4.27 15.46
CA ARG A 368 -2.24 4.93 14.62
C ARG A 368 -3.58 5.17 15.31
N GLY A 369 -3.83 4.56 16.46
CA GLY A 369 -5.06 4.81 17.22
C GLY A 369 -5.22 6.26 17.68
N GLY A 370 -6.46 6.64 17.96
CA GLY A 370 -6.85 7.95 18.49
C GLY A 370 -7.44 8.88 17.44
N GLY A 371 -8.44 9.67 17.85
CA GLY A 371 -9.17 10.54 16.94
C GLY A 371 -10.15 9.82 16.01
N GLU A 372 -10.44 8.54 16.26
CA GLU A 372 -11.45 7.80 15.52
C GLU A 372 -12.81 8.51 15.57
N THR A 373 -13.52 8.53 14.44
CA THR A 373 -14.85 9.14 14.32
C THR A 373 -15.82 8.19 13.63
N VAL A 374 -17.10 8.35 13.94
CA VAL A 374 -18.20 7.59 13.33
C VAL A 374 -19.12 8.51 12.55
N ASP A 375 -19.71 7.98 11.48
CA ASP A 375 -20.86 8.63 10.87
C ASP A 375 -22.05 8.55 11.85
N PRO A 376 -22.80 9.66 12.09
CA PRO A 376 -23.94 9.64 13.00
C PRO A 376 -25.01 8.59 12.68
N SER A 377 -25.10 8.11 11.43
CA SER A 377 -26.01 7.04 11.01
C SER A 377 -25.75 5.71 11.69
N VAL A 378 -24.52 5.45 12.16
CA VAL A 378 -24.16 4.24 12.92
C VAL A 378 -25.01 4.11 14.19
N PHE A 379 -25.38 5.23 14.83
CA PHE A 379 -26.22 5.23 16.03
C PHE A 379 -27.72 5.05 15.75
N ALA A 380 -28.14 5.00 14.47
CA ALA A 380 -29.53 4.72 14.11
C ALA A 380 -29.89 3.23 14.25
N THR A 381 -28.89 2.34 14.27
CA THR A 381 -29.09 0.89 14.46
C THR A 381 -29.72 0.60 15.82
N THR A 382 -30.66 -0.35 15.84
CA THR A 382 -31.40 -0.81 17.03
C THR A 382 -31.41 -2.34 17.09
N GLY A 383 -31.91 -2.93 18.17
CA GLY A 383 -31.93 -4.40 18.32
C GLY A 383 -30.68 -4.90 19.01
N SER A 384 -30.17 -6.07 18.62
CA SER A 384 -28.93 -6.65 19.19
C SER A 384 -27.69 -5.82 18.82
N ASP A 385 -27.68 -5.28 17.60
CA ASP A 385 -26.53 -4.59 17.02
C ASP A 385 -26.51 -3.09 17.37
N ALA A 386 -27.39 -2.65 18.27
CA ALA A 386 -27.42 -1.25 18.68
C ALA A 386 -26.13 -0.92 19.44
N ILE A 387 -25.50 0.21 19.12
CA ILE A 387 -24.29 0.64 19.82
C ILE A 387 -24.61 0.99 21.27
N VAL A 388 -23.85 0.42 22.20
CA VAL A 388 -23.90 0.72 23.64
C VAL A 388 -22.92 1.83 23.96
N ASP A 389 -21.68 1.72 23.46
CA ASP A 389 -20.62 2.69 23.75
C ASP A 389 -19.36 2.52 22.89
N TRP A 390 -18.37 3.39 23.13
CA TRP A 390 -16.98 3.24 22.69
C TRP A 390 -16.18 2.34 23.64
N VAL A 391 -15.27 1.52 23.11
CA VAL A 391 -14.25 0.76 23.85
C VAL A 391 -12.85 1.11 23.35
N PHE A 392 -11.86 1.00 24.23
CA PHE A 392 -10.45 1.26 23.93
C PHE A 392 -9.69 -0.05 23.86
N LEU A 393 -9.17 -0.37 22.68
CA LEU A 393 -8.49 -1.62 22.41
C LEU A 393 -6.98 -1.42 22.36
N GLU A 394 -6.24 -2.40 22.86
CA GLU A 394 -4.77 -2.41 22.81
C GLU A 394 -4.28 -3.73 22.23
N LEU A 395 -3.42 -3.64 21.22
CA LEU A 395 -2.60 -4.75 20.72
C LEU A 395 -1.28 -4.75 21.50
N ARG A 396 -0.96 -5.86 22.18
CA ARG A 396 0.18 -5.97 23.09
C ARG A 396 1.14 -7.07 22.65
N ASP A 397 2.42 -6.84 22.88
CA ASP A 397 3.52 -7.75 22.54
C ASP A 397 3.35 -9.12 23.24
N ALA A 398 3.53 -10.22 22.49
CA ALA A 398 3.40 -11.58 23.01
C ALA A 398 4.47 -11.95 24.06
N MET A 399 5.67 -11.40 23.94
CA MET A 399 6.79 -11.70 24.82
C MET A 399 6.82 -10.77 26.03
N THR A 400 6.37 -9.52 25.86
CA THR A 400 6.35 -8.46 26.86
C THR A 400 4.94 -7.84 26.96
N PRO A 401 3.97 -8.53 27.59
CA PRO A 401 2.60 -8.07 27.83
C PRO A 401 2.36 -6.62 28.23
N GLY A 402 3.30 -5.99 28.94
CA GLY A 402 3.20 -4.59 29.36
C GLY A 402 3.42 -3.57 28.24
N THR A 403 4.00 -3.99 27.11
CA THR A 403 4.25 -3.13 25.95
C THR A 403 3.02 -3.14 25.04
N VAL A 404 2.37 -1.99 24.92
CA VAL A 404 1.33 -1.73 23.91
C VAL A 404 2.03 -1.34 22.61
N LEU A 405 1.65 -2.02 21.52
CA LEU A 405 2.21 -1.81 20.18
C LEU A 405 1.32 -0.90 19.33
N GLU A 406 0.00 -1.06 19.46
CA GLU A 406 -1.00 -0.34 18.69
C GLU A 406 -2.28 -0.20 19.53
N THR A 407 -3.04 0.87 19.30
CA THR A 407 -4.33 1.10 19.96
C THR A 407 -5.42 1.34 18.94
N ARG A 408 -6.67 1.08 19.32
CA ARG A 408 -7.82 1.38 18.47
C ARG A 408 -9.06 1.67 19.30
N SER A 409 -9.74 2.77 19.01
CA SER A 409 -11.07 2.99 19.55
C SER A 409 -12.11 2.29 18.67
N ALA A 410 -12.98 1.49 19.28
CA ALA A 410 -14.00 0.70 18.60
C ALA A 410 -15.36 0.88 19.29
N LEU A 411 -16.41 0.28 18.74
CA LEU A 411 -17.77 0.35 19.28
C LEU A 411 -18.17 -1.01 19.85
N ILE A 412 -18.95 -1.02 20.93
CA ILE A 412 -19.51 -2.24 21.50
C ILE A 412 -21.03 -2.25 21.34
N GLN A 413 -21.59 -3.36 20.87
CA GLN A 413 -23.00 -3.56 20.58
C GLN A 413 -23.75 -4.22 21.76
N ARG A 414 -25.09 -4.19 21.76
CA ARG A 414 -25.89 -4.70 22.89
C ARG A 414 -25.72 -6.19 23.14
N ASP A 415 -25.45 -6.99 22.13
CA ASP A 415 -25.15 -8.41 22.29
C ASP A 415 -23.68 -8.70 22.65
N GLY A 416 -22.84 -7.67 22.68
CA GLY A 416 -21.46 -7.72 23.16
C GLY A 416 -20.42 -7.77 22.05
N ASP A 417 -20.83 -7.83 20.79
CA ASP A 417 -19.90 -7.79 19.68
C ASP A 417 -19.20 -6.42 19.65
N ILE A 418 -17.88 -6.42 19.46
CA ILE A 418 -17.06 -5.22 19.33
C ILE A 418 -16.73 -5.07 17.85
N VAL A 419 -17.14 -3.95 17.29
CA VAL A 419 -17.10 -3.64 15.86
C VAL A 419 -16.33 -2.36 15.61
N ASP A 420 -15.83 -2.20 14.40
CA ASP A 420 -15.15 -1.00 13.97
C ASP A 420 -16.10 0.22 13.85
N VAL A 421 -15.57 1.38 13.45
CA VAL A 421 -16.29 2.66 13.39
C VAL A 421 -17.46 2.68 12.40
N ASP A 422 -17.55 1.70 11.51
CA ASP A 422 -18.72 1.51 10.62
C ASP A 422 -19.91 0.84 11.34
N GLY A 423 -19.70 0.35 12.56
CA GLY A 423 -20.70 -0.32 13.37
C GLY A 423 -21.02 -1.76 12.95
N THR A 424 -20.20 -2.40 12.09
CA THR A 424 -20.47 -3.76 11.59
C THR A 424 -19.21 -4.60 11.37
N SER A 425 -18.13 -4.03 10.84
CA SER A 425 -16.93 -4.79 10.50
C SER A 425 -16.15 -5.23 11.75
N PRO A 426 -15.39 -6.34 11.68
CA PRO A 426 -14.39 -6.66 12.69
C PRO A 426 -13.40 -5.51 12.88
N VAL A 427 -12.82 -5.42 14.07
CA VAL A 427 -11.85 -4.38 14.41
C VAL A 427 -10.54 -4.64 13.67
N ALA A 428 -10.03 -3.63 12.95
CA ALA A 428 -8.74 -3.71 12.27
C ALA A 428 -7.64 -2.86 12.94
N PHE A 429 -6.60 -3.47 13.51
CA PHE A 429 -5.37 -2.76 13.88
C PHE A 429 -4.52 -2.51 12.63
N LEU A 430 -4.07 -1.27 12.44
CA LEU A 430 -3.37 -0.86 11.22
C LEU A 430 -1.85 -0.79 11.43
N GLY A 431 -1.10 -1.35 10.49
CA GLY A 431 0.34 -1.17 10.36
C GLY A 431 1.20 -2.00 11.31
N SER A 432 0.61 -2.98 11.99
CA SER A 432 1.35 -4.02 12.73
C SER A 432 1.61 -5.23 11.81
N ALA A 433 2.64 -6.02 12.10
CA ALA A 433 3.01 -7.19 11.29
C ALA A 433 2.22 -8.44 11.70
N ASP A 434 2.31 -9.49 10.91
CA ASP A 434 1.78 -10.81 11.27
C ASP A 434 2.58 -11.41 12.44
N ASP A 435 1.93 -11.66 13.57
CA ASP A 435 2.53 -12.28 14.76
C ASP A 435 1.45 -12.74 15.77
N ASP A 436 1.91 -13.32 16.87
CA ASP A 436 1.12 -13.55 18.08
C ASP A 436 0.98 -12.27 18.91
N TYR A 437 -0.23 -11.97 19.35
CA TYR A 437 -0.53 -10.79 20.16
C TYR A 437 -1.45 -11.08 21.34
N TYR A 438 -1.34 -10.29 22.40
CA TYR A 438 -2.44 -10.18 23.36
C TYR A 438 -3.34 -9.01 22.99
N VAL A 439 -4.65 -9.19 23.13
CA VAL A 439 -5.62 -8.13 22.86
C VAL A 439 -6.31 -7.71 24.15
N THR A 440 -6.39 -6.39 24.39
CA THR A 440 -7.02 -5.82 25.59
C THR A 440 -8.27 -5.06 25.22
N VAL A 441 -9.32 -5.19 26.03
CA VAL A 441 -10.54 -4.36 25.99
C VAL A 441 -10.58 -3.52 27.25
N ARG A 442 -10.55 -2.20 27.09
CA ARG A 442 -10.70 -1.21 28.17
C ARG A 442 -11.92 -0.34 27.89
N HIS A 443 -12.47 0.24 28.95
CA HIS A 443 -13.63 1.12 28.86
C HIS A 443 -13.50 2.25 29.89
N ARG A 444 -14.15 3.39 29.62
CA ARG A 444 -13.94 4.62 30.41
C ARG A 444 -14.21 4.48 31.91
N ASN A 445 -15.11 3.59 32.33
CA ASN A 445 -15.56 3.43 33.71
C ASN A 445 -15.69 1.96 34.17
N HIS A 446 -15.08 1.03 33.43
CA HIS A 446 -14.99 -0.38 33.81
C HIS A 446 -13.52 -0.79 33.94
N LEU A 447 -13.25 -1.87 34.69
CA LEU A 447 -11.91 -2.46 34.72
C LEU A 447 -11.67 -3.27 33.44
N GLY A 448 -10.59 -2.97 32.73
CA GLY A 448 -10.21 -3.61 31.49
C GLY A 448 -9.75 -5.05 31.66
N VAL A 449 -9.81 -5.79 30.57
CA VAL A 449 -9.43 -7.20 30.48
C VAL A 449 -8.55 -7.44 29.26
N ARG A 450 -7.70 -8.44 29.34
CA ARG A 450 -6.86 -8.89 28.23
C ARG A 450 -7.03 -10.38 28.03
N THR A 451 -6.89 -10.83 26.79
CA THR A 451 -6.90 -12.24 26.42
C THR A 451 -6.03 -13.07 27.38
N ALA A 452 -6.50 -14.28 27.74
CA ALA A 452 -5.77 -15.16 28.64
C ALA A 452 -4.47 -15.72 28.04
N GLY A 453 -4.42 -15.85 26.71
CA GLY A 453 -3.26 -16.23 25.91
C GLY A 453 -3.12 -15.31 24.70
N THR A 454 -2.09 -15.56 23.89
CA THR A 454 -1.90 -14.86 22.61
C THR A 454 -2.90 -15.34 21.56
N LEU A 455 -3.20 -14.46 20.61
CA LEU A 455 -3.96 -14.72 19.39
C LEU A 455 -3.00 -14.54 18.21
N GLU A 456 -3.02 -15.50 17.28
CA GLU A 456 -2.25 -15.45 16.04
C GLU A 456 -2.98 -14.53 15.05
N LEU A 457 -2.35 -13.43 14.64
CA LEU A 457 -2.85 -12.52 13.60
C LEU A 457 -1.82 -12.56 12.45
N PRO A 458 -2.25 -12.88 11.22
CA PRO A 458 -3.48 -12.43 10.58
C PRO A 458 -4.40 -13.62 10.25
N LEU A 459 -4.50 -14.63 11.13
CA LEU A 459 -5.55 -15.63 10.95
C LEU A 459 -6.86 -14.88 10.73
N ALA A 460 -7.51 -15.03 9.57
CA ALA A 460 -8.57 -14.10 9.15
C ALA A 460 -9.60 -13.87 10.27
N ALA A 461 -9.57 -12.65 10.83
CA ALA A 461 -10.36 -12.16 11.96
C ALA A 461 -10.69 -13.23 13.02
N PRO A 462 -9.72 -13.68 13.83
CA PRO A 462 -9.97 -14.81 14.72
C PRO A 462 -10.93 -14.38 15.83
N PRO A 463 -11.99 -15.17 16.10
CA PRO A 463 -12.97 -14.82 17.12
C PRO A 463 -12.41 -15.03 18.52
N TYR A 464 -12.62 -14.06 19.40
CA TYR A 464 -12.33 -14.15 20.82
C TYR A 464 -13.46 -13.60 21.68
N ASP A 465 -14.02 -14.46 22.51
CA ASP A 465 -15.21 -14.15 23.31
C ASP A 465 -14.91 -14.23 24.82
N PHE A 466 -14.75 -13.06 25.44
CA PHE A 466 -14.54 -12.91 26.88
C PHE A 466 -15.73 -13.37 27.72
N THR A 467 -16.93 -13.42 27.13
CA THR A 467 -18.19 -13.63 27.85
C THR A 467 -18.44 -15.09 28.23
N THR A 468 -17.70 -16.02 27.63
CA THR A 468 -17.93 -17.48 27.75
C THR A 468 -17.40 -18.09 29.06
N ALA A 469 -16.27 -17.60 29.57
CA ALA A 469 -15.65 -18.13 30.78
C ALA A 469 -14.73 -17.10 31.46
N MET A 470 -14.67 -17.14 32.80
CA MET A 470 -13.70 -16.36 33.59
C MET A 470 -12.26 -16.50 33.09
N GLY A 471 -11.90 -17.70 32.62
CA GLY A 471 -10.56 -18.02 32.11
C GLY A 471 -10.24 -17.47 30.71
N GLN A 472 -11.15 -16.73 30.07
CA GLN A 472 -10.85 -15.99 28.84
C GLN A 472 -10.12 -14.67 29.12
N ALA A 473 -10.11 -14.21 30.37
CA ALA A 473 -9.31 -13.04 30.75
C ALA A 473 -8.15 -13.46 31.63
N TYR A 474 -7.01 -12.79 31.45
CA TYR A 474 -5.84 -12.95 32.31
C TYR A 474 -6.12 -12.45 33.74
N GLY A 475 -5.65 -13.18 34.75
CA GLY A 475 -5.69 -12.78 36.16
C GLY A 475 -6.61 -13.63 37.03
N SER A 476 -6.93 -13.13 38.23
CA SER A 476 -7.79 -13.83 39.21
C SER A 476 -9.07 -13.04 39.45
N ASN A 477 -10.21 -13.59 39.00
CA ASN A 477 -11.51 -12.90 38.95
C ASN A 477 -11.47 -11.56 38.15
N PRO A 478 -10.86 -11.53 36.95
CA PRO A 478 -10.73 -10.30 36.16
C PRO A 478 -12.07 -9.75 35.65
N MET A 479 -13.14 -10.55 35.68
CA MET A 479 -14.47 -10.20 35.16
C MET A 479 -15.57 -10.43 36.21
N ALA A 480 -16.65 -9.67 36.10
CA ALA A 480 -17.88 -9.86 36.84
C ALA A 480 -18.66 -11.08 36.31
N ASN A 481 -19.23 -11.87 37.22
CA ASN A 481 -20.17 -12.93 36.86
C ASN A 481 -21.57 -12.33 36.68
N LEU A 482 -22.15 -12.48 35.48
CA LEU A 482 -23.43 -11.89 35.08
C LEU A 482 -24.59 -12.90 35.10
N GLY A 483 -24.39 -14.07 35.74
CA GLY A 483 -25.43 -15.09 35.87
C GLY A 483 -25.56 -16.00 34.64
N GLY A 484 -24.44 -16.35 34.02
CA GLY A 484 -24.38 -17.22 32.83
C GLY A 484 -23.37 -16.76 31.77
N SER A 485 -22.94 -15.50 31.88
CA SER A 485 -21.87 -14.89 31.10
C SER A 485 -20.93 -14.09 32.00
N PHE A 486 -19.87 -13.55 31.41
CA PHE A 486 -18.90 -12.70 32.08
C PHE A 486 -18.82 -11.33 31.40
N GLY A 487 -18.50 -10.29 32.17
CA GLY A 487 -18.28 -8.94 31.64
C GLY A 487 -17.28 -8.16 32.47
N LEU A 488 -16.81 -7.03 31.95
CA LEU A 488 -15.90 -6.13 32.64
C LEU A 488 -16.57 -5.61 33.92
N TRP A 489 -15.80 -5.47 34.99
CA TRP A 489 -16.31 -4.93 36.26
C TRP A 489 -16.65 -3.45 36.12
N ALA A 490 -17.90 -3.08 36.40
CA ALA A 490 -18.31 -1.69 36.43
C ALA A 490 -17.84 -0.98 37.71
N GLY A 491 -17.72 0.35 37.64
CA GLY A 491 -17.58 1.19 38.83
C GLY A 491 -16.20 1.81 39.04
N ASN A 492 -15.30 1.74 38.05
CA ASN A 492 -14.03 2.48 38.05
C ASN A 492 -14.27 3.93 37.64
N THR A 493 -15.08 4.65 38.42
CA THR A 493 -15.55 6.00 38.10
C THR A 493 -14.47 7.07 38.23
N SER A 494 -13.41 6.76 38.98
CA SER A 494 -12.24 7.62 39.15
C SER A 494 -11.17 7.43 38.08
N GLY A 495 -11.25 6.35 37.28
CA GLY A 495 -10.24 6.02 36.26
C GLY A 495 -8.89 5.60 36.85
N ASP A 496 -8.84 5.16 38.11
CA ASP A 496 -7.61 4.83 38.83
C ASP A 496 -7.23 3.34 38.78
N ALA A 497 -7.85 2.59 37.85
CA ALA A 497 -7.71 1.15 37.67
C ALA A 497 -8.13 0.33 38.91
N SER A 498 -9.05 0.87 39.71
CA SER A 498 -9.61 0.17 40.86
C SER A 498 -11.10 0.46 41.05
N VAL A 499 -11.79 -0.44 41.76
CA VAL A 499 -13.16 -0.22 42.24
C VAL A 499 -13.15 -0.28 43.76
N LYS A 500 -13.51 0.83 44.39
CA LYS A 500 -13.50 1.02 45.85
C LYS A 500 -14.80 1.69 46.29
N PHE A 501 -15.45 1.12 47.31
CA PHE A 501 -16.66 1.71 47.88
C PHE A 501 -16.37 2.58 49.12
N GLN A 502 -15.40 2.21 49.95
CA GLN A 502 -14.93 2.97 51.10
C GLN A 502 -13.41 3.02 51.17
N GLY A 503 -12.89 4.00 51.91
CA GLY A 503 -11.45 4.26 52.05
C GLY A 503 -11.05 5.55 51.35
N ALA A 504 -9.75 5.85 51.32
CA ALA A 504 -9.25 7.00 50.58
C ALA A 504 -9.43 6.79 49.07
N SER A 505 -9.79 7.85 48.34
CA SER A 505 -9.98 7.84 46.89
C SER A 505 -10.91 6.73 46.41
N ASN A 506 -12.12 6.66 46.99
CA ASN A 506 -13.14 5.68 46.61
C ASN A 506 -14.10 6.23 45.53
N ASP A 507 -14.64 5.34 44.70
CA ASP A 507 -15.51 5.67 43.57
C ASP A 507 -16.87 6.24 44.01
N SER A 508 -17.38 5.80 45.16
CA SER A 508 -18.61 6.36 45.75
C SER A 508 -18.47 7.85 46.05
N ASP A 509 -17.33 8.27 46.58
CA ASP A 509 -17.02 9.68 46.83
C ASP A 509 -16.78 10.45 45.53
N THR A 510 -16.21 9.81 44.51
CA THR A 510 -16.08 10.41 43.16
C THR A 510 -17.47 10.76 42.59
N ILE A 511 -18.40 9.80 42.60
CA ILE A 511 -19.80 10.02 42.16
C ILE A 511 -20.46 11.12 43.00
N LYS A 512 -20.30 11.07 44.34
CA LYS A 512 -20.86 12.07 45.25
C LYS A 512 -20.39 13.47 44.93
N ASN A 513 -19.07 13.64 44.79
CA ASN A 513 -18.45 14.95 44.57
C ASN A 513 -18.83 15.51 43.21
N ASP A 514 -18.93 14.66 42.20
CA ASP A 514 -19.44 15.02 40.89
C ASP A 514 -20.89 15.53 40.95
N VAL A 515 -21.82 14.76 41.54
CA VAL A 515 -23.22 15.17 41.71
C VAL A 515 -23.35 16.49 42.49
N LEU A 516 -22.57 16.67 43.56
CA LEU A 516 -22.57 17.91 44.35
C LEU A 516 -21.92 19.09 43.60
N GLY A 517 -20.97 18.82 42.72
CA GLY A 517 -20.25 19.81 41.92
C GLY A 517 -21.01 20.27 40.68
N GLN A 518 -22.10 19.60 40.29
CA GLN A 518 -22.87 19.96 39.11
C GLN A 518 -23.41 21.41 39.18
N PRO A 519 -23.19 22.25 38.14
CA PRO A 519 -23.64 23.65 38.15
C PRO A 519 -25.14 23.84 38.40
N GLY A 520 -25.96 22.85 38.01
CA GLY A 520 -27.41 22.86 38.24
C GLY A 520 -27.84 22.45 39.65
N ASN A 521 -26.94 21.92 40.47
CA ASN A 521 -27.23 21.47 41.83
C ASN A 521 -27.04 22.61 42.86
N PHE A 522 -27.76 23.72 42.69
CA PHE A 522 -27.60 24.94 43.52
C PHE A 522 -27.74 24.69 45.03
N PHE A 523 -28.56 23.71 45.42
CA PHE A 523 -28.80 23.36 46.81
C PHE A 523 -27.87 22.23 47.33
N HIS A 524 -26.95 21.74 46.50
CA HIS A 524 -25.99 20.67 46.84
C HIS A 524 -26.72 19.42 47.39
N LEU A 525 -27.81 19.02 46.74
CA LEU A 525 -28.61 17.87 47.14
C LEU A 525 -27.93 16.58 46.70
N LEU A 526 -27.80 15.61 47.61
CA LEU A 526 -27.26 14.27 47.32
C LEU A 526 -28.18 13.44 46.41
N THR A 527 -29.47 13.80 46.35
CA THR A 527 -30.48 13.19 45.47
C THR A 527 -30.60 13.92 44.13
N TYR A 528 -29.75 14.91 43.86
CA TYR A 528 -29.71 15.55 42.55
C TYR A 528 -29.26 14.54 41.49
N THR A 529 -29.85 14.62 40.31
CA THR A 529 -29.56 13.75 39.19
C THR A 529 -29.34 14.61 37.97
N TYR A 530 -28.44 14.19 37.08
CA TYR A 530 -28.23 14.87 35.82
C TYR A 530 -27.92 13.85 34.72
N SER A 531 -28.25 14.21 33.48
CA SER A 531 -28.02 13.35 32.32
C SER A 531 -26.82 13.81 31.52
N ALA A 532 -25.87 12.92 31.29
CA ALA A 532 -24.64 13.19 30.56
C ALA A 532 -23.92 11.90 30.17
N TYR A 533 -23.02 12.00 29.20
CA TYR A 533 -22.00 10.99 28.96
C TYR A 533 -20.87 11.17 29.99
N ALA A 534 -20.97 10.47 31.12
CA ALA A 534 -20.11 10.69 32.27
C ALA A 534 -19.28 9.44 32.63
N LEU A 535 -18.12 9.66 33.26
CA LEU A 535 -17.33 8.59 33.88
C LEU A 535 -18.04 7.99 35.11
N THR A 536 -18.83 8.80 35.80
CA THR A 536 -19.55 8.48 37.04
C THR A 536 -20.89 7.79 36.82
N ASP A 537 -21.36 7.70 35.57
CA ASP A 537 -22.52 6.90 35.17
C ASP A 537 -22.12 5.42 35.07
N ALA A 538 -22.01 4.76 36.22
CA ALA A 538 -21.47 3.41 36.32
C ALA A 538 -22.43 2.35 35.76
N ASN A 539 -23.73 2.60 35.82
CA ASN A 539 -24.75 1.72 35.24
C ASN A 539 -25.04 2.00 33.76
N MET A 540 -24.50 3.10 33.22
CA MET A 540 -24.61 3.53 31.82
C MET A 540 -26.05 3.76 31.38
N ASP A 541 -26.90 4.25 32.29
CA ASP A 541 -28.31 4.59 32.03
C ASP A 541 -28.49 6.02 31.47
N GLY A 542 -27.39 6.78 31.32
CA GLY A 542 -27.37 8.16 30.87
C GLY A 542 -27.73 9.16 31.96
N THR A 543 -27.91 8.73 33.21
CA THR A 543 -28.28 9.58 34.35
C THR A 543 -27.46 9.26 35.60
N VAL A 544 -26.55 10.16 35.95
CA VAL A 544 -25.71 10.02 37.15
C VAL A 544 -26.53 10.30 38.41
N LYS A 545 -26.45 9.37 39.38
CA LYS A 545 -27.15 9.44 40.67
C LYS A 545 -26.24 8.94 41.80
N TYR A 546 -26.04 9.77 42.82
CA TYR A 546 -25.37 9.35 44.06
C TYR A 546 -26.34 8.69 45.06
N GLN A 547 -27.56 9.20 45.19
CA GLN A 547 -28.54 8.70 46.15
C GLN A 547 -29.94 8.59 45.52
N GLY A 548 -30.69 7.55 45.88
CA GLY A 548 -32.01 7.25 45.34
C GLY A 548 -32.09 5.80 44.88
N ALA A 549 -33.22 5.41 44.28
CA ALA A 549 -33.32 4.09 43.65
C ALA A 549 -32.43 4.04 42.39
N ASN A 550 -31.78 2.91 42.13
CA ASN A 550 -30.91 2.68 40.98
C ASN A 550 -29.81 3.75 40.86
N ASN A 551 -29.13 4.03 41.98
CA ASN A 551 -27.99 4.92 41.99
C ASN A 551 -26.69 4.19 41.58
N ASP A 552 -25.70 4.94 41.11
CA ASP A 552 -24.42 4.40 40.63
C ASP A 552 -23.57 3.83 41.76
N THR A 553 -23.68 4.39 42.98
CA THR A 553 -22.88 3.97 44.13
C THR A 553 -23.25 2.57 44.64
N ASP A 554 -24.52 2.17 44.51
CA ASP A 554 -24.97 0.83 44.90
C ASP A 554 -24.33 -0.24 44.01
N LEU A 555 -24.09 0.04 42.72
CA LEU A 555 -23.37 -0.88 41.83
C LEU A 555 -21.92 -1.07 42.31
N VAL A 556 -21.20 0.02 42.61
CA VAL A 556 -19.85 -0.01 43.17
C VAL A 556 -19.81 -0.83 44.47
N LYS A 557 -20.74 -0.55 45.39
CA LYS A 557 -20.87 -1.25 46.67
C LYS A 557 -21.08 -2.74 46.48
N ASN A 558 -22.02 -3.11 45.61
CA ASN A 558 -22.39 -4.50 45.37
C ASN A 558 -21.23 -5.26 44.74
N ASN A 559 -20.50 -4.65 43.81
CA ASN A 559 -19.29 -5.24 43.22
C ASN A 559 -18.24 -5.53 44.29
N VAL A 560 -17.91 -4.54 45.13
CA VAL A 560 -16.94 -4.70 46.22
C VAL A 560 -17.34 -5.83 47.17
N LEU A 561 -18.60 -5.88 47.59
CA LEU A 561 -19.10 -6.89 48.53
C LEU A 561 -19.20 -8.30 47.93
N ALA A 562 -19.53 -8.40 46.65
CA ALA A 562 -19.75 -9.67 45.95
C ALA A 562 -18.46 -10.24 45.33
N HIS A 563 -17.37 -9.47 45.29
CA HIS A 563 -16.13 -9.92 44.67
C HIS A 563 -15.61 -11.22 45.33
N PRO A 564 -15.29 -12.29 44.58
CA PRO A 564 -14.96 -13.60 45.15
C PRO A 564 -13.76 -13.62 46.11
N ALA A 565 -12.80 -12.71 45.91
CA ALA A 565 -11.66 -12.57 46.83
C ALA A 565 -11.98 -11.79 48.13
N ASN A 566 -13.14 -11.12 48.22
CA ASN A 566 -13.58 -10.41 49.41
C ASN A 566 -14.36 -11.33 50.37
N PHE A 567 -13.68 -12.37 50.88
CA PHE A 567 -14.31 -13.40 51.73
C PHE A 567 -15.00 -12.85 52.99
N PHE A 568 -14.52 -11.71 53.52
CA PHE A 568 -15.08 -11.07 54.71
C PHE A 568 -16.13 -9.99 54.40
N HIS A 569 -16.46 -9.78 53.12
CA HIS A 569 -17.43 -8.77 52.68
C HIS A 569 -17.09 -7.36 53.22
N LEU A 570 -15.81 -6.99 53.19
CA LEU A 570 -15.35 -5.69 53.68
C LEU A 570 -15.70 -4.61 52.66
N LEU A 571 -16.31 -3.51 53.12
CA LEU A 571 -16.62 -2.34 52.30
C LEU A 571 -15.36 -1.58 51.84
N THR A 572 -14.23 -1.81 52.51
CA THR A 572 -12.91 -1.25 52.17
C THR A 572 -12.09 -2.17 51.26
N PHE A 573 -12.66 -3.29 50.81
CA PHE A 573 -11.97 -4.15 49.84
C PHE A 573 -11.81 -3.40 48.51
N THR A 574 -10.67 -3.60 47.85
CA THR A 574 -10.35 -3.00 46.56
C THR A 574 -10.34 -4.08 45.50
N ILE A 575 -11.14 -3.88 44.45
CA ILE A 575 -10.99 -4.66 43.21
C ILE A 575 -9.97 -3.93 42.35
N SER A 576 -8.94 -4.62 41.88
CA SER A 576 -7.90 -4.05 41.05
C SER A 576 -7.97 -4.61 39.63
N GLU A 577 -7.76 -3.75 38.65
CA GLU A 577 -7.56 -4.17 37.26
C GLU A 577 -6.42 -5.21 37.17
N GLN A 578 -6.56 -6.19 36.28
CA GLN A 578 -5.61 -7.31 36.13
C GLN A 578 -4.66 -7.12 34.94
N LEU A 579 -4.56 -5.90 34.42
CA LEU A 579 -3.64 -5.58 33.32
C LEU A 579 -2.21 -5.33 33.83
N PRO A 580 -1.16 -5.62 33.02
CA PRO A 580 0.24 -5.46 33.42
C PRO A 580 0.71 -4.01 33.54
#